data_AF-A0A9D3AE42-F1
#
_entry.id   AF-A0A9D3AE42-F1
#
_cell.length_a   1.000
_cell.length_b   1.000
_cell.length_c   1.000
_cell.angle_alpha   90.00
_cell.angle_beta   90.00
_cell.angle_gamma   90.00
#
_symmetry.space_group_name_H-M   'P 1'
#
loop_
_entity.id
_entity.type
_entity.pdbx_description
1 polymer ?
#
loop_
_entity_poly.entity_id
_entity_poly.type
_entity_poly.pdbx_seq_one_letter_code
_entity_poly.pdbx_strand_id
1 'polypeptide(L)'
;METTYLSEFSRVADRGSFTAAARELHLTQSTLSKHVALLEREFGTELFVRDRNGVSLTEAGSVLYAQARQMERLLRATGALVRAAGEGRASVPRGVAGARAGAVDARSGAMAVAATDAGDTALRCKCRLVAERCGLDGRELGSLILYVEERGFEAIEAELGLSRDGVADVLAGVYRKLGVESKQGALDLIHSVSE
;
A
#
# COMPACT_ATOMS: atom_id res chain seq x y z
N MET A 1 7.67 -18.50 -1.91
CA MET A 1 6.22 -18.25 -2.02
C MET A 1 5.76 -18.15 -3.47
N GLU A 2 4.70 -18.86 -3.85
CA GLU A 2 4.01 -18.69 -5.14
C GLU A 2 2.92 -17.62 -5.04
N THR A 3 2.83 -16.70 -6.02
CA THR A 3 1.83 -15.59 -5.98
C THR A 3 0.39 -16.08 -6.05
N THR A 4 0.15 -17.22 -6.69
CA THR A 4 -1.15 -17.89 -6.74
C THR A 4 -1.64 -18.27 -5.34
N TYR A 5 -0.76 -18.68 -4.43
CA TYR A 5 -1.19 -19.07 -3.10
C TYR A 5 -1.73 -17.89 -2.30
N LEU A 6 -1.22 -16.68 -2.52
CA LEU A 6 -1.75 -15.47 -1.89
C LEU A 6 -3.15 -15.12 -2.35
N SER A 7 -3.45 -15.28 -3.65
CA SER A 7 -4.79 -15.01 -4.18
C SER A 7 -5.78 -16.08 -3.71
N GLU A 8 -5.34 -17.34 -3.67
CA GLU A 8 -6.10 -18.46 -3.10
C GLU A 8 -6.43 -18.25 -1.61
N PHE A 9 -5.43 -17.88 -0.81
CA PHE A 9 -5.61 -17.49 0.60
C PHE A 9 -6.63 -16.36 0.75
N SER A 10 -6.48 -15.29 -0.04
CA SER A 10 -7.39 -14.14 -0.02
C SER A 10 -8.82 -14.57 -0.36
N ARG A 11 -8.98 -15.54 -1.26
CA ARG A 11 -10.31 -16.09 -1.61
C ARG A 11 -10.94 -16.91 -0.49
N VAL A 12 -10.14 -17.68 0.25
CA VAL A 12 -10.64 -18.39 1.44
C VAL A 12 -11.12 -17.39 2.49
N ALA A 13 -10.36 -16.32 2.71
CA ALA A 13 -10.74 -15.25 3.63
C ALA A 13 -12.05 -14.54 3.22
N ASP A 14 -12.21 -14.21 1.93
CA ASP A 14 -13.42 -13.58 1.39
C ASP A 14 -14.67 -14.47 1.57
N ARG A 15 -14.50 -15.79 1.47
CA ARG A 15 -15.61 -16.76 1.51
C ARG A 15 -15.90 -17.33 2.89
N GLY A 16 -14.96 -17.23 3.83
CA GLY A 16 -15.05 -17.88 5.16
C GLY A 16 -15.16 -19.41 5.08
N SER A 17 -14.83 -20.02 3.95
CA SER A 17 -14.98 -21.46 3.71
C SER A 17 -14.02 -21.95 2.62
N PHE A 18 -13.19 -22.93 2.98
CA PHE A 18 -12.32 -23.62 2.02
C PHE A 18 -13.09 -24.28 0.89
N THR A 19 -14.24 -24.90 1.18
CA THR A 19 -15.05 -25.58 0.16
C THR A 19 -15.67 -24.60 -0.82
N ALA A 20 -16.18 -23.46 -0.34
CA ALA A 20 -16.75 -22.43 -1.20
C ALA A 20 -15.67 -21.77 -2.07
N ALA A 21 -14.52 -21.42 -1.48
CA ALA A 21 -13.39 -20.85 -2.21
C ALA A 21 -12.81 -21.82 -3.25
N ALA A 22 -12.65 -23.10 -2.91
CA ALA A 22 -12.15 -24.10 -3.86
C ALA A 22 -13.07 -24.27 -5.07
N ARG A 23 -14.40 -24.30 -4.85
CA ARG A 23 -15.38 -24.35 -5.94
C ARG A 23 -15.27 -23.16 -6.89
N GLU A 24 -15.06 -21.96 -6.34
CA GLU A 24 -14.92 -20.75 -7.14
C GLU A 24 -13.60 -20.69 -7.91
N LEU A 25 -12.53 -21.21 -7.32
CA LEU A 25 -11.20 -21.28 -7.94
C LEU A 25 -11.05 -22.49 -8.89
N HIS A 26 -12.09 -23.31 -9.04
CA HIS A 26 -12.04 -24.58 -9.79
C HIS A 26 -10.95 -25.54 -9.30
N LEU A 27 -10.69 -25.54 -7.99
CA LEU A 27 -9.75 -26.43 -7.31
C LEU A 27 -10.49 -27.45 -6.45
N THR A 28 -9.80 -28.54 -6.11
CA THR A 28 -10.23 -29.38 -5.00
C THR A 28 -9.93 -28.69 -3.68
N GLN A 29 -10.78 -28.92 -2.68
CA GLN A 29 -10.57 -28.38 -1.33
C GLN A 29 -9.26 -28.89 -0.69
N SER A 30 -8.81 -30.11 -1.05
CA SER A 30 -7.53 -30.66 -0.60
C SER A 30 -6.33 -29.90 -1.18
N THR A 31 -6.36 -29.54 -2.47
CA THR A 31 -5.30 -28.73 -3.10
C THR A 31 -5.24 -27.35 -2.46
N LEU A 32 -6.38 -26.68 -2.31
CA LEU A 32 -6.44 -25.36 -1.68
C LEU A 32 -5.94 -25.39 -0.23
N SER A 33 -6.35 -26.40 0.56
CA SER A 33 -5.85 -26.54 1.93
C SER A 33 -4.34 -26.81 1.98
N LYS A 34 -3.77 -27.53 0.99
CA LYS A 34 -2.33 -27.77 0.90
C LYS A 34 -1.57 -26.48 0.59
N HIS A 35 -2.07 -25.66 -0.33
CA HIS A 35 -1.45 -24.38 -0.68
C HIS A 35 -1.45 -23.41 0.51
N VAL A 36 -2.57 -23.30 1.23
CA VAL A 36 -2.64 -22.50 2.46
C VAL A 36 -1.69 -23.04 3.54
N ALA A 37 -1.64 -24.35 3.74
CA ALA A 37 -0.71 -24.93 4.72
C ALA A 37 0.77 -24.69 4.35
N LEU A 38 1.11 -24.58 3.06
CA LEU A 38 2.45 -24.20 2.63
C LEU A 38 2.75 -22.73 2.97
N LEU A 39 1.78 -21.82 2.81
CA LEU A 39 1.93 -20.44 3.26
C LEU A 39 2.11 -20.35 4.77
N GLU A 40 1.29 -21.05 5.55
CA GLU A 40 1.39 -21.07 7.02
C GLU A 40 2.77 -21.58 7.48
N ARG A 41 3.32 -22.59 6.79
CA ARG A 41 4.68 -23.07 7.04
C ARG A 41 5.76 -22.05 6.66
N GLU A 42 5.59 -21.35 5.55
CA GLU A 42 6.53 -20.34 5.08
C GLU A 42 6.59 -19.13 6.02
N PHE A 43 5.44 -18.71 6.56
CA PHE A 43 5.35 -17.63 7.55
C PHE A 43 5.55 -18.10 9.00
N GLY A 44 5.59 -19.41 9.25
CA GLY A 44 5.77 -19.98 10.58
C GLY A 44 4.59 -19.75 11.54
N THR A 45 3.40 -19.42 11.04
CA THR A 45 2.22 -19.11 11.85
C THR A 45 0.93 -19.51 11.15
N GLU A 46 -0.10 -19.83 11.93
CA GLU A 46 -1.43 -20.14 11.41
C GLU A 46 -2.11 -18.85 10.92
N LEU A 47 -2.73 -18.92 9.74
CA LEU A 47 -3.38 -17.78 9.12
C LEU A 47 -4.91 -17.83 9.26
N PHE A 48 -5.44 -19.01 9.55
CA PHE A 48 -6.86 -19.22 9.79
C PHE A 48 -7.14 -19.94 11.11
N VAL A 49 -8.23 -19.52 11.77
CA VAL A 49 -8.89 -20.29 12.82
C VAL A 49 -10.05 -21.06 12.21
N ARG A 50 -10.18 -22.34 12.57
CA ARG A 50 -11.30 -23.20 12.16
C ARG A 50 -12.19 -23.46 13.36
N ASP A 51 -13.46 -23.10 13.24
CA ASP A 51 -14.46 -23.31 14.28
C ASP A 51 -15.72 -24.01 13.73
N ARG A 52 -16.77 -24.09 14.55
CA ARG A 52 -18.05 -24.72 14.16
C ARG A 52 -18.85 -23.87 13.16
N ASN A 53 -18.55 -22.58 13.05
CA ASN A 53 -19.24 -21.61 12.21
C ASN A 53 -18.52 -21.38 10.87
N GLY A 54 -17.28 -21.84 10.74
CA GLY A 54 -16.52 -21.82 9.49
C GLY A 54 -15.04 -21.53 9.70
N VAL A 55 -14.53 -20.65 8.85
CA VAL A 55 -13.12 -20.25 8.81
C VAL A 55 -13.04 -18.75 8.99
N SER A 56 -12.22 -18.30 9.94
CA SER A 56 -11.92 -16.90 10.20
C SER A 56 -10.42 -16.65 10.19
N LEU A 57 -10.01 -15.40 9.96
CA LEU A 57 -8.59 -15.04 9.99
C LEU A 57 -8.05 -15.02 11.43
N THR A 58 -6.79 -15.40 11.59
CA THR A 58 -6.00 -15.04 12.78
C THR A 58 -5.59 -13.57 12.71
N GLU A 59 -4.92 -13.06 13.74
CA GLU A 59 -4.28 -11.73 13.68
C GLU A 59 -3.24 -11.67 12.55
N ALA A 60 -2.36 -12.68 12.46
CA ALA A 60 -1.39 -12.82 11.38
C ALA A 60 -2.07 -12.94 10.00
N GLY A 61 -3.15 -13.72 9.91
CA GLY A 61 -3.97 -13.83 8.71
C GLY A 61 -4.58 -12.49 8.28
N SER A 62 -5.01 -11.66 9.24
CA SER A 62 -5.57 -10.33 8.97
C SER A 62 -4.52 -9.38 8.38
N VAL A 63 -3.30 -9.42 8.91
CA VAL A 63 -2.16 -8.68 8.35
C VAL A 63 -1.86 -9.15 6.93
N LEU A 64 -1.73 -10.46 6.72
CA LEU A 64 -1.44 -11.01 5.40
C LEU A 64 -2.54 -10.68 4.39
N TYR A 65 -3.82 -10.74 4.78
CA TYR A 65 -4.94 -10.43 3.92
C TYR A 65 -4.89 -8.99 3.42
N ALA A 66 -4.62 -8.02 4.31
CA ALA A 66 -4.48 -6.62 3.92
C ALA A 66 -3.33 -6.43 2.90
N GLN A 67 -2.18 -7.06 3.13
CA GLN A 67 -1.02 -6.99 2.24
C GLN A 67 -1.26 -7.69 0.90
N ALA A 68 -1.87 -8.87 0.90
CA ALA A 68 -2.20 -9.62 -0.31
C ALA A 68 -3.12 -8.80 -1.23
N ARG A 69 -4.11 -8.12 -0.68
CA ARG A 69 -5.02 -7.24 -1.45
C ARG A 69 -4.29 -6.05 -2.07
N GLN A 70 -3.30 -5.49 -1.38
CA GLN A 70 -2.45 -4.43 -1.93
C GLN A 70 -1.59 -4.97 -3.09
N MET A 71 -0.95 -6.12 -2.90
CA MET A 71 -0.15 -6.77 -3.94
C MET A 71 -0.98 -7.09 -5.19
N GLU A 72 -2.20 -7.60 -5.04
CA GLU A 72 -3.11 -7.85 -6.17
C GLU A 72 -3.44 -6.57 -6.96
N ARG A 73 -3.66 -5.45 -6.26
CA ARG A 73 -3.90 -4.15 -6.92
C ARG A 73 -2.67 -3.70 -7.69
N LEU A 74 -1.48 -3.81 -7.08
CA LEU A 74 -0.23 -3.45 -7.72
C LEU A 74 0.03 -4.30 -8.97
N LEU A 75 -0.13 -5.63 -8.87
CA LEU A 75 0.01 -6.54 -10.00
C LEU A 75 -0.94 -6.20 -11.15
N ARG A 76 -2.21 -5.88 -10.85
CA ARG A 76 -3.18 -5.43 -11.86
C ARG A 76 -2.74 -4.13 -12.55
N ALA A 77 -2.30 -3.14 -11.77
CA ALA A 77 -1.84 -1.86 -12.30
C ALA A 77 -0.59 -2.04 -13.19
N THR A 78 0.39 -2.81 -12.73
CA THR A 78 1.59 -3.15 -13.49
C THR A 78 1.24 -3.85 -14.80
N GLY A 79 0.30 -4.80 -14.78
CA GLY A 79 -0.15 -5.48 -15.99
C GLY A 79 -0.77 -4.53 -17.03
N ALA A 80 -1.50 -3.49 -16.58
CA ALA A 80 -2.03 -2.47 -17.47
C ALA A 80 -0.93 -1.60 -18.08
N LEU A 81 0.04 -1.16 -17.27
CA LEU A 81 1.19 -0.37 -17.73
C LEU A 81 2.07 -1.13 -18.73
N VAL A 82 2.34 -2.42 -18.46
CA VAL A 82 3.14 -3.27 -19.34
C VAL A 82 2.44 -3.48 -20.69
N ARG A 83 1.12 -3.70 -20.71
CA ARG A 83 0.35 -3.79 -21.97
C ARG A 83 0.39 -2.49 -22.75
N ALA A 84 0.16 -1.36 -22.09
CA ALA A 84 0.24 -0.03 -22.72
C ALA A 84 1.63 0.24 -23.31
N ALA A 85 2.70 -0.16 -22.61
CA ALA A 85 4.07 -0.05 -23.13
C ALA A 85 4.33 -0.96 -24.34
N GLY A 86 3.76 -2.17 -24.36
CA GLY A 86 3.86 -3.11 -25.47
C GLY A 86 3.06 -2.69 -26.71
N GLU A 87 1.86 -2.15 -26.53
CA GLU A 87 1.02 -1.58 -27.58
C GLU A 87 1.63 -0.31 -28.19
N GLY A 88 2.54 0.35 -27.45
CA GLY A 88 3.18 1.61 -27.81
C GLY A 88 4.55 1.52 -28.48
N ARG A 89 5.11 0.36 -28.87
CA ARG A 89 6.41 0.28 -29.60
C ARG A 89 6.55 -0.89 -30.58
N ALA A 90 6.02 -0.68 -31.79
CA ALA A 90 6.74 -0.96 -33.04
C ALA A 90 6.65 0.27 -33.98
N SER A 91 7.04 1.44 -33.48
CA SER A 91 7.55 2.50 -34.36
C SER A 91 8.71 3.19 -33.66
N VAL A 92 9.90 2.93 -34.17
CA VAL A 92 11.06 3.78 -33.94
C VAL A 92 11.08 4.75 -35.11
N PRO A 93 10.76 6.04 -34.94
CA PRO A 93 11.35 7.06 -35.78
C PRO A 93 12.71 7.39 -35.16
N ARG A 94 13.74 6.89 -35.81
CA ARG A 94 15.09 7.42 -35.72
C ARG A 94 15.04 8.85 -36.25
N GLY A 95 15.30 9.85 -35.39
CA GLY A 95 15.74 11.18 -35.85
C GLY A 95 15.07 12.39 -35.20
N VAL A 96 15.95 13.19 -34.60
CA VAL A 96 15.97 14.66 -34.52
C VAL A 96 15.03 15.42 -33.56
N ALA A 97 15.70 16.03 -32.57
CA ALA A 97 15.59 17.43 -32.15
C ALA A 97 14.21 18.00 -31.72
N GLY A 98 14.07 18.12 -30.40
CA GLY A 98 13.66 19.33 -29.68
C GLY A 98 12.33 20.00 -30.05
N ALA A 99 11.34 19.91 -29.16
CA ALA A 99 10.42 21.02 -28.91
C ALA A 99 9.65 20.80 -27.60
N ARG A 100 9.38 21.92 -26.94
CA ARG A 100 8.73 22.11 -25.63
C ARG A 100 7.35 21.45 -25.56
N ALA A 101 7.02 20.87 -24.41
CA ALA A 101 5.64 20.49 -24.06
C ALA A 101 5.13 21.38 -22.93
N GLY A 102 4.29 22.34 -23.29
CA GLY A 102 3.34 22.98 -22.41
C GLY A 102 2.04 23.15 -23.19
N ALA A 103 1.01 22.41 -22.82
CA ALA A 103 -0.40 22.74 -23.06
C ALA A 103 -1.28 21.79 -22.23
N VAL A 104 -2.09 22.42 -21.38
CA VAL A 104 -3.13 21.87 -20.52
C VAL A 104 -4.48 21.82 -21.25
N ASP A 105 -5.41 21.06 -20.67
CA ASP A 105 -6.88 21.03 -20.85
C ASP A 105 -7.44 20.30 -22.11
N ALA A 106 -8.51 19.50 -22.09
CA ALA A 106 -9.65 19.41 -21.19
C ALA A 106 -10.42 18.07 -21.30
N ARG A 107 -10.87 17.56 -20.14
CA ARG A 107 -12.23 17.05 -19.78
C ARG A 107 -12.85 15.80 -20.46
N SER A 108 -12.96 14.75 -19.64
CA SER A 108 -14.18 13.96 -19.32
C SER A 108 -13.71 12.90 -18.29
N GLY A 109 -14.17 12.79 -17.04
CA GLY A 109 -15.52 12.94 -16.52
C GLY A 109 -16.03 11.62 -15.97
N ALA A 110 -15.32 10.94 -15.05
CA ALA A 110 -15.85 9.91 -14.13
C ALA A 110 -14.77 9.43 -13.12
N MET A 111 -15.07 9.57 -11.83
CA MET A 111 -14.39 8.93 -10.68
C MET A 111 -12.85 8.91 -10.68
N ALA A 112 -12.24 9.99 -10.20
CA ALA A 112 -10.91 9.92 -9.61
C ALA A 112 -11.01 9.26 -8.23
N VAL A 113 -11.03 7.92 -8.19
CA VAL A 113 -10.74 7.16 -6.98
C VAL A 113 -9.26 6.74 -7.04
N ALA A 114 -8.45 7.49 -6.29
CA ALA A 114 -7.17 7.08 -5.73
C ALA A 114 -6.16 6.47 -6.72
N ALA A 115 -5.70 7.29 -7.66
CA ALA A 115 -4.30 7.24 -8.08
C ALA A 115 -3.49 8.10 -7.09
N THR A 116 -3.17 7.54 -5.91
CA THR A 116 -2.19 8.13 -5.00
C THR A 116 -1.29 7.04 -4.46
N ASP A 117 -0.18 6.94 -5.18
CA ASP A 117 1.17 6.76 -4.68
C ASP A 117 1.56 5.39 -4.11
N ALA A 118 2.41 4.73 -4.88
CA ALA A 118 3.37 3.73 -4.41
C ALA A 118 4.44 4.42 -3.53
N GLY A 119 4.01 5.19 -2.54
CA GLY A 119 4.84 5.61 -1.42
C GLY A 119 5.27 4.36 -0.67
N ASP A 120 6.57 4.23 -0.48
CA ASP A 120 7.25 3.07 0.09
C ASP A 120 6.48 2.56 1.33
N THR A 121 5.81 1.42 1.20
CA THR A 121 4.98 0.86 2.27
C THR A 121 5.80 0.61 3.53
N ALA A 122 7.12 0.37 3.37
CA ALA A 122 8.05 0.28 4.48
C ALA A 122 8.20 1.63 5.20
N LEU A 123 8.30 2.74 4.46
CA LEU A 123 8.36 4.09 5.02
C LEU A 123 7.08 4.42 5.81
N ARG A 124 5.90 4.09 5.27
CA ARG A 124 4.62 4.28 5.97
C ARG A 124 4.52 3.45 7.25
N CYS A 125 4.99 2.21 7.24
CA CYS A 125 5.04 1.38 8.44
C CYS A 125 6.01 1.95 9.49
N LYS A 126 7.19 2.43 9.07
CA LYS A 126 8.16 3.07 9.97
C LYS A 126 7.63 4.36 10.58
N CYS A 127 6.96 5.21 9.79
CA CYS A 127 6.30 6.41 10.30
C CYS A 127 5.25 6.08 11.37
N ARG A 128 4.50 4.97 11.21
CA ARG A 128 3.51 4.52 12.20
C ARG A 128 4.17 4.07 13.51
N LEU A 129 5.27 3.31 13.44
CA LEU A 129 6.02 2.88 14.61
C LEU A 129 6.62 4.07 15.39
N VAL A 130 7.18 5.05 14.68
CA VAL A 130 7.70 6.28 15.29
C VAL A 130 6.56 7.08 15.93
N ALA A 131 5.41 7.17 15.26
CA ALA A 131 4.23 7.85 15.79
C ALA A 131 3.72 7.24 17.09
N GLU A 132 3.66 5.91 17.19
CA GLU A 132 3.27 5.22 18.42
C GLU A 132 4.26 5.48 19.56
N ARG A 133 5.57 5.50 19.27
CA ARG A 133 6.62 5.75 20.27
C ARG A 133 6.62 7.19 20.78
N CYS A 134 6.29 8.15 19.92
CA CYS A 134 6.31 9.59 20.23
C CYS A 134 4.93 10.14 20.61
N GLY A 135 3.87 9.32 20.60
CA GLY A 135 2.50 9.74 20.92
C GLY A 135 1.92 10.74 19.92
N LEU A 136 2.17 10.51 18.62
CA LEU A 136 1.57 11.30 17.55
C LEU A 136 0.10 10.89 17.35
N ASP A 137 -0.78 11.86 17.18
CA ASP A 137 -2.18 11.62 16.83
C ASP A 137 -2.33 11.31 15.32
N GLY A 138 -3.54 10.88 14.92
CA GLY A 138 -3.79 10.50 13.53
C GLY A 138 -3.59 11.62 12.51
N ARG A 139 -3.74 12.89 12.92
CA ARG A 139 -3.56 14.07 12.05
C ARG A 139 -2.07 14.41 11.91
N GLU A 140 -1.33 14.32 12.99
CA GLU A 140 0.12 14.45 13.06
C GLU A 140 0.84 13.37 12.25
N LEU A 141 0.41 12.11 12.38
CA LEU A 141 0.92 10.98 11.58
C LEU A 141 0.66 11.19 10.08
N GLY A 142 -0.56 11.60 9.71
CA GLY A 142 -0.91 11.89 8.31
C GLY A 142 -0.05 13.01 7.72
N SER A 143 0.19 14.07 8.50
CA SER A 143 1.05 15.20 8.10
C SER A 143 2.50 14.76 7.90
N LEU A 144 3.04 13.95 8.83
CA LEU A 144 4.41 13.44 8.76
C LEU A 144 4.62 12.55 7.52
N ILE A 145 3.69 11.62 7.24
CA ILE A 145 3.79 10.73 6.07
C ILE A 145 3.80 11.54 4.78
N LEU A 146 2.84 12.44 4.59
CA LEU A 146 2.75 13.24 3.36
C LEU A 146 3.98 14.13 3.17
N TYR A 147 4.50 14.70 4.26
CA TYR A 147 5.69 15.54 4.23
C TYR A 147 6.97 14.77 3.91
N VAL A 148 7.10 13.55 4.45
CA VAL A 148 8.22 12.64 4.21
C VAL A 148 8.21 12.05 2.80
N GLU A 149 7.04 11.79 2.23
CA GLU A 149 6.85 11.28 0.85
C GLU A 149 7.10 12.35 -0.25
N GLU A 150 7.65 13.51 0.10
CA GLU A 150 7.93 14.63 -0.82
C GLU A 150 6.70 15.19 -1.57
N ARG A 151 5.50 14.81 -1.14
CA ARG A 151 4.26 15.47 -1.55
C ARG A 151 4.25 16.83 -0.84
N GLY A 152 4.71 17.87 -1.53
CA GLY A 152 4.93 19.22 -0.97
C GLY A 152 3.73 19.81 -0.21
N PHE A 153 3.93 20.96 0.45
CA PHE A 153 2.94 21.57 1.37
C PHE A 153 1.50 21.63 0.83
N GLU A 154 1.31 21.90 -0.48
CA GLU A 154 0.00 21.95 -1.13
C GLU A 154 -0.77 20.61 -1.08
N ALA A 155 -0.06 19.48 -1.10
CA ALA A 155 -0.69 18.16 -0.98
C ALA A 155 -1.18 17.89 0.44
N ILE A 156 -0.48 18.42 1.45
CA ILE A 156 -0.86 18.29 2.86
C ILE A 156 -2.09 19.17 3.14
N GLU A 157 -2.10 20.39 2.60
CA GLU A 157 -3.25 21.30 2.67
C GLU A 157 -4.51 20.67 2.06
N ALA A 158 -4.39 20.11 0.86
CA ALA A 158 -5.52 19.50 0.15
C ALA A 158 -6.06 18.21 0.81
N GLU A 159 -5.18 17.39 1.38
CA GLU A 159 -5.54 16.08 1.90
C GLU A 159 -6.02 16.13 3.37
N LEU A 160 -5.52 17.08 4.16
CA LEU A 160 -5.93 17.28 5.55
C LEU A 160 -6.91 18.44 5.74
N GLY A 161 -7.20 19.21 4.70
CA GLY A 161 -8.10 20.37 4.76
C GLY A 161 -7.57 21.49 5.66
N LEU A 162 -6.25 21.68 5.71
CA LEU A 162 -5.57 22.65 6.57
C LEU A 162 -5.12 23.87 5.77
N SER A 163 -5.06 25.04 6.42
CA SER A 163 -4.36 26.20 5.88
C SER A 163 -2.85 26.00 5.96
N ARG A 164 -2.09 26.75 5.15
CA ARG A 164 -0.62 26.75 5.15
C ARG A 164 -0.01 26.91 6.55
N ASP A 165 -0.56 27.84 7.33
CA ASP A 165 -0.13 28.10 8.71
C ASP A 165 -0.49 26.93 9.63
N GLY A 166 -1.67 26.31 9.42
CA GLY A 166 -2.08 25.11 10.16
C GLY A 166 -1.21 23.89 9.88
N VAL A 167 -0.73 23.72 8.64
CA VAL A 167 0.24 22.67 8.29
C VAL A 167 1.58 22.90 9.00
N ALA A 168 2.05 24.15 9.04
CA ALA A 168 3.28 24.52 9.73
C ALA A 168 3.17 24.26 11.25
N ASP A 169 2.05 24.61 11.87
CA ASP A 169 1.81 24.37 13.31
C ASP A 169 1.78 22.88 13.66
N VAL A 170 1.10 22.07 12.84
CA VAL A 170 1.04 20.62 13.04
C VAL A 170 2.43 19.98 12.86
N LEU A 171 3.17 20.35 11.81
CA LEU A 171 4.54 19.84 11.61
C LEU A 171 5.51 20.31 12.70
N ALA A 172 5.35 21.53 13.22
CA ALA A 172 6.13 22.00 14.35
C ALA A 172 5.83 21.20 15.65
N GLY A 173 4.56 20.83 15.86
CA GLY A 173 4.16 19.92 16.95
C GLY A 173 4.76 18.52 16.80
N VAL A 174 4.71 17.97 15.58
CA VAL A 174 5.31 16.68 15.21
C VAL A 174 6.81 16.68 15.48
N TYR A 175 7.55 17.69 15.01
CA TYR A 175 8.99 17.81 15.21
C TYR A 175 9.38 17.92 16.69
N ARG A 176 8.61 18.66 17.47
CA ARG A 176 8.82 18.76 18.92
C ARG A 176 8.64 17.41 19.62
N LYS A 177 7.64 16.62 19.23
CA LYS A 177 7.39 15.28 19.79
C LYS A 177 8.42 14.24 19.32
N LEU A 178 8.93 14.39 18.11
CA LEU A 178 10.01 13.55 17.55
C LEU A 178 11.39 13.92 18.12
N GLY A 179 11.56 15.11 18.70
CA GLY A 179 12.84 15.61 19.17
C GLY A 179 13.80 15.97 18.03
N VAL A 180 13.27 16.36 16.87
CA VAL A 180 14.05 16.69 15.66
C VAL A 180 13.78 18.13 15.24
N GLU A 181 14.79 18.78 14.66
CA GLU A 181 14.69 20.19 14.23
C GLU A 181 14.55 20.35 12.71
N SER A 182 14.64 19.25 11.95
CA SER A 182 14.61 19.27 10.49
C SER A 182 13.94 18.04 9.88
N LYS A 183 13.50 18.19 8.62
CA LYS A 183 13.01 17.07 7.78
C LYS A 183 14.01 15.91 7.75
N GLN A 184 15.30 16.23 7.60
CA GLN A 184 16.35 15.23 7.54
C GLN A 184 16.48 14.47 8.85
N GLY A 185 16.41 15.17 9.99
CA GLY A 185 16.40 14.51 11.31
C GLY A 185 15.20 13.58 11.51
N ALA A 186 14.02 13.94 10.99
CA ALA A 186 12.86 13.06 11.00
C ALA A 186 13.09 11.81 10.14
N LEU A 187 13.65 11.96 8.94
CA LEU A 187 14.00 10.84 8.05
C LEU A 187 15.02 9.89 8.69
N ASP A 188 16.08 10.44 9.27
CA ASP A 188 17.12 9.66 9.93
C ASP A 188 16.55 8.86 11.12
N LEU A 189 15.65 9.48 11.90
CA LEU A 189 14.94 8.80 12.99
C LEU A 189 14.05 7.66 12.46
N ILE A 190 13.25 7.91 11.43
CA ILE A 190 12.39 6.90 10.78
C ILE A 190 13.23 5.74 10.23
N HIS A 191 14.41 6.03 9.67
CA HIS A 191 15.33 5.02 9.15
C HIS A 191 16.11 4.28 10.24
N SER A 192 16.25 4.83 11.44
CA SER A 192 16.91 4.18 12.58
C SER A 192 16.05 3.11 13.28
N VAL A 193 14.74 3.08 13.05
CA VAL A 193 13.82 2.05 13.59
C VAL A 193 13.92 0.72 12.80
N SER A 194 15.04 0.47 12.12
CA SER A 194 15.18 -0.62 11.15
C SER A 194 15.84 -1.90 11.69
N GLU A 195 15.86 -2.12 13.01
CA GLU A 195 16.30 -3.37 13.64
C GLU A 195 15.20 -3.99 14.52
#